data_AF-A0A327Z0H3-F1
#
_entry.id   AF-A0A327Z0H3-F1
#
_cell.length_a   1.000
_cell.length_b   1.000
_cell.length_c   1.000
_cell.angle_alpha   90.00
_cell.angle_beta   90.00
_cell.angle_gamma   90.00
#
_symmetry.space_group_name_H-M   'P 1'
#
loop_
_entity.id
_entity.type
_entity.pdbx_description
1 polymer ?
#
loop_
_entity_poly.entity_id
_entity_poly.type
_entity_poly.pdbx_seq_one_letter_code
_entity_poly.pdbx_strand_id
1 'polypeptide(L)'
;MTSPQNPATRQRSYLLVITLVVSALSLVVGLAGVGLAAFALSRSSQATDLAKQANERPIAAPAATEAAPAPETPAPTTAATPAEEPADGAVDPGTTETPSEVSPTAEYTIAYEGEHLRVRSGGCGAGDAMHIDLAEPRVLNTGYNPEFGVFGCAVPGQIDTSLAVAQVSGPAATPNDCQETIRTNPGRSPIVPTRGMTVCAITDYQRATASGRPQKLVFVTVDSMSTENENVVLNLTLKAWNIPQ
;
A
#
# COMPACT_ATOMS: atom_id res chain seq x y z
N MET A 1 12.79 -77.24 32.27
CA MET A 1 14.05 -76.48 32.15
C MET A 1 14.11 -75.88 30.76
N THR A 2 13.89 -74.58 30.62
CA THR A 2 14.17 -73.83 29.38
C THR A 2 14.40 -72.37 29.77
N SER A 3 15.61 -71.88 29.48
CA SER A 3 16.12 -70.56 29.83
C SER A 3 15.42 -69.42 29.09
N PRO A 4 15.38 -68.20 29.66
CA PRO A 4 14.89 -67.03 28.94
C PRO A 4 15.97 -66.47 27.99
N GLN A 5 15.59 -66.19 26.74
CA GLN A 5 16.39 -65.42 25.80
C GLN A 5 16.27 -63.92 26.11
N ASN A 6 17.41 -63.23 26.16
CA ASN A 6 17.55 -61.81 26.43
C ASN A 6 17.62 -61.01 25.10
N PRO A 7 16.71 -60.06 24.79
CA PRO A 7 16.77 -59.27 23.56
C PRO A 7 17.13 -57.80 23.84
N ALA A 8 18.23 -57.51 24.55
CA ALA A 8 18.60 -56.11 24.87
C ALA A 8 19.45 -55.40 23.79
N THR A 9 19.98 -56.11 22.79
CA THR A 9 21.02 -55.55 21.89
C THR A 9 20.48 -54.79 20.67
N ARG A 10 19.30 -55.15 20.13
CA ARG A 10 18.78 -54.50 18.91
C ARG A 10 18.28 -53.06 19.14
N GLN A 11 17.83 -52.74 20.34
CA GLN A 11 17.23 -51.44 20.64
C GLN A 11 18.26 -50.30 20.71
N ARG A 12 19.51 -50.59 21.14
CA ARG A 12 20.60 -49.60 21.17
C ARG A 12 21.09 -49.20 19.79
N SER A 13 21.17 -50.15 18.85
CA SER A 13 21.59 -49.85 17.47
C SER A 13 20.57 -48.96 16.74
N TYR A 14 19.28 -49.15 16.99
CA TYR A 14 18.23 -48.35 16.35
C TYR A 14 18.24 -46.89 16.82
N LEU A 15 18.46 -46.66 18.12
CA LEU A 15 18.56 -45.31 18.68
C LEU A 15 19.77 -44.53 18.11
N LEU A 16 20.92 -45.20 17.93
CA LEU A 16 22.10 -44.56 17.34
C LEU A 16 21.85 -44.14 15.88
N VAL A 17 21.19 -44.98 15.08
CA VAL A 17 20.86 -44.65 13.68
C VAL A 17 19.91 -43.46 13.61
N ILE A 18 18.88 -43.40 14.48
CA ILE A 18 17.96 -42.25 14.52
C ILE A 18 18.70 -40.96 14.87
N THR A 19 19.57 -40.97 15.88
CA THR A 19 20.32 -39.75 16.25
C THR A 19 21.23 -39.25 15.12
N LEU A 20 21.83 -40.16 14.35
CA LEU A 20 22.70 -39.79 13.23
C LEU A 20 21.88 -39.17 12.09
N VAL A 21 20.72 -39.75 11.75
CA VAL A 21 19.82 -39.20 10.71
C VAL A 21 19.31 -37.80 11.08
N VAL A 22 18.91 -37.58 12.34
CA VAL A 22 18.44 -36.26 12.81
C VAL A 22 19.56 -35.22 12.74
N SER A 23 20.78 -35.58 13.14
CA SER A 23 21.93 -34.67 13.08
C SER A 23 22.29 -34.28 11.63
N ALA A 24 22.23 -35.23 10.68
CA ALA A 24 22.47 -34.95 9.26
C ALA A 24 21.41 -34.01 8.67
N LEU A 25 20.13 -34.23 8.99
CA LEU A 25 19.02 -33.35 8.57
C LEU A 25 19.17 -31.93 9.13
N SER A 26 19.59 -31.79 10.39
CA SER A 26 19.79 -30.47 11.01
C SER A 26 20.92 -29.67 10.34
N LEU A 27 21.98 -30.34 9.88
CA LEU A 27 23.09 -29.72 9.16
C LEU A 27 22.65 -29.17 7.79
N VAL A 28 21.79 -29.91 7.08
CA VAL A 28 21.26 -29.50 5.77
C VAL A 28 20.36 -28.27 5.88
N VAL A 29 19.50 -28.22 6.91
CA VAL A 29 18.65 -27.04 7.17
C VAL A 29 19.49 -25.83 7.57
N GLY A 30 20.55 -26.02 8.37
CA GLY A 30 21.49 -24.94 8.72
C GLY A 30 22.22 -24.36 7.51
N LEU A 31 22.68 -25.19 6.58
CA LEU A 31 23.35 -24.76 5.35
C LEU A 31 22.42 -24.00 4.39
N ALA A 32 21.13 -24.36 4.34
CA ALA A 32 20.14 -23.64 3.54
C ALA A 32 19.89 -22.20 4.05
N GLY A 33 20.02 -21.96 5.35
CA GLY A 33 19.86 -20.63 5.96
C GLY A 33 20.98 -19.64 5.59
N VAL A 34 22.23 -20.11 5.48
CA VAL A 34 23.39 -19.26 5.13
C VAL A 34 23.33 -18.79 3.67
N GLY A 35 22.77 -19.60 2.76
CA GLY A 35 22.60 -19.24 1.35
C GLY A 35 21.62 -18.08 1.12
N LEU A 36 20.55 -17.99 1.92
CA LEU A 36 19.54 -16.94 1.80
C LEU A 36 20.05 -15.57 2.26
N ALA A 37 20.93 -15.54 3.27
CA ALA A 37 21.53 -14.30 3.75
C ALA A 37 22.45 -13.64 2.70
N ALA A 38 23.24 -14.43 1.97
CA ALA A 38 24.12 -13.93 0.91
C ALA A 38 23.35 -13.31 -0.28
N PHE A 39 22.14 -13.84 -0.57
CA PHE A 39 21.30 -13.31 -1.66
C PHE A 39 20.68 -11.94 -1.31
N ALA A 40 20.38 -11.70 -0.03
CA ALA A 40 19.87 -10.40 0.44
C ALA A 40 20.94 -9.30 0.37
N LEU A 41 22.19 -9.61 0.72
CA LEU A 41 23.32 -8.67 0.62
C LEU A 41 23.62 -8.26 -0.84
N SER A 42 23.45 -9.17 -1.80
CA SER A 42 23.67 -8.87 -3.23
C SER A 42 22.65 -7.92 -3.85
N ARG A 43 21.44 -7.79 -3.29
CA ARG A 43 20.44 -6.83 -3.79
C ARG A 43 20.61 -5.43 -3.20
N SER A 44 21.26 -5.31 -2.04
CA SER A 44 21.48 -4.02 -1.38
C SER A 44 22.49 -3.13 -2.13
N SER A 45 23.51 -3.71 -2.77
CA SER A 45 24.54 -2.94 -3.49
C SER A 45 24.01 -2.28 -4.77
N GLN A 46 23.08 -2.92 -5.48
CA GLN A 46 22.48 -2.34 -6.69
C GLN A 46 21.65 -1.08 -6.41
N ALA A 47 21.02 -0.98 -5.24
CA ALA A 47 20.27 0.20 -4.84
C ALA A 47 21.20 1.40 -4.54
N THR A 48 22.38 1.14 -3.98
CA THR A 48 23.37 2.20 -3.67
C THR A 48 24.03 2.76 -4.93
N ASP A 49 24.30 1.90 -5.92
CA ASP A 49 24.88 2.33 -7.20
C ASP A 49 23.89 3.14 -8.05
N LEU A 50 22.60 2.76 -8.06
CA LEU A 50 21.56 3.56 -8.72
C LEU A 50 21.36 4.93 -8.05
N ALA A 51 21.43 4.99 -6.72
CA ALA A 51 21.33 6.25 -5.98
C ALA A 51 22.52 7.19 -6.27
N LYS A 52 23.74 6.65 -6.39
CA LYS A 52 24.91 7.45 -6.79
C LYS A 52 24.81 7.96 -8.22
N GLN A 53 24.36 7.12 -9.15
CA GLN A 53 24.25 7.49 -10.56
C GLN A 53 23.15 8.53 -10.82
N ALA A 54 22.09 8.55 -10.00
CA ALA A 54 21.07 9.59 -10.03
C ALA A 54 21.58 10.96 -9.52
N ASN A 55 22.55 10.96 -8.60
CA ASN A 55 23.08 12.18 -7.98
C ASN A 55 24.21 12.84 -8.78
N GLU A 56 24.84 12.11 -9.72
CA GLU A 56 25.93 12.62 -10.57
C GLU A 56 25.44 13.20 -11.90
N ARG A 57 24.14 13.22 -12.20
CA ARG A 57 23.62 13.79 -13.44
C ARG A 57 23.70 15.33 -13.38
N PRO A 58 24.50 16.01 -14.21
CA PRO A 58 24.57 17.46 -14.19
C PRO A 58 23.24 18.04 -14.65
N ILE A 59 22.66 18.93 -13.83
CA ILE A 59 21.51 19.76 -14.23
C ILE A 59 22.02 20.70 -15.33
N ALA A 60 21.58 20.48 -16.57
CA ALA A 60 21.80 21.44 -17.64
C ALA A 60 21.06 22.74 -17.29
N ALA A 61 21.80 23.85 -17.21
CA ALA A 61 21.24 25.17 -17.03
C ALA A 61 20.25 25.49 -18.18
N PRO A 62 19.09 26.10 -17.90
CA PRO A 62 18.15 26.48 -18.95
C PRO A 62 18.80 27.50 -19.89
N ALA A 63 18.83 27.18 -21.18
CA ALA A 63 19.31 28.07 -22.23
C ALA A 63 18.44 29.33 -22.29
N ALA A 64 19.07 30.49 -22.19
CA ALA A 64 18.45 31.79 -22.40
C ALA A 64 17.86 31.84 -23.82
N THR A 65 16.54 31.93 -23.91
CA THR A 65 15.86 32.22 -25.18
C THR A 65 15.75 33.72 -25.36
N GLU A 66 16.21 34.13 -26.54
CA GLU A 66 16.34 35.46 -27.11
C GLU A 66 14.99 36.21 -27.18
N ALA A 67 15.05 37.52 -26.96
CA ALA A 67 13.91 38.43 -26.94
C ALA A 67 13.29 38.66 -28.34
N ALA A 68 11.96 38.70 -28.40
CA ALA A 68 11.20 39.25 -29.52
C ALA A 68 9.93 39.96 -28.98
N PRO A 69 9.41 41.00 -29.67
CA PRO A 69 8.89 42.22 -29.06
C PRO A 69 7.42 42.17 -28.64
N ALA A 70 7.07 43.08 -27.72
CA ALA A 70 5.74 43.30 -27.15
C ALA A 70 4.70 43.84 -28.16
N PRO A 71 3.41 43.49 -27.97
CA PRO A 71 2.28 44.33 -28.37
C PRO A 71 1.47 44.88 -27.19
N GLU A 72 0.71 45.91 -27.50
CA GLU A 72 0.20 47.01 -26.66
C GLU A 72 -0.94 46.69 -25.69
N THR A 73 -0.97 47.48 -24.62
CA THR A 73 -2.05 47.65 -23.62
C THR A 73 -3.31 48.30 -24.21
N PRO A 74 -4.51 47.82 -23.85
CA PRO A 74 -5.70 48.69 -23.75
C PRO A 74 -6.08 48.97 -22.29
N ALA A 75 -6.55 50.20 -22.06
CA ALA A 75 -6.90 50.82 -20.79
C ALA A 75 -8.25 50.32 -20.17
N PRO A 76 -8.61 50.71 -18.93
CA PRO A 76 -9.58 50.02 -18.07
C PRO A 76 -11.03 50.51 -18.24
N THR A 77 -12.02 49.69 -17.86
CA THR A 77 -13.40 50.14 -17.62
C THR A 77 -14.04 49.37 -16.46
N THR A 78 -14.85 50.10 -15.70
CA THR A 78 -15.29 49.89 -14.32
C THR A 78 -16.70 49.29 -14.22
N ALA A 79 -16.92 48.51 -13.13
CA ALA A 79 -18.15 48.25 -12.34
C ALA A 79 -19.33 47.43 -12.90
N ALA A 80 -19.73 46.39 -12.13
CA ALA A 80 -20.97 46.40 -11.31
C ALA A 80 -21.03 45.18 -10.36
N THR A 81 -21.49 45.41 -9.12
CA THR A 81 -21.72 44.45 -8.01
C THR A 81 -23.19 43.94 -8.01
N PRO A 82 -23.70 43.21 -6.98
CA PRO A 82 -24.08 41.78 -6.97
C PRO A 82 -25.61 41.51 -7.00
N ALA A 83 -26.03 40.25 -7.16
CA ALA A 83 -27.39 39.82 -6.83
C ALA A 83 -27.42 38.39 -6.25
N GLU A 84 -28.13 38.27 -5.13
CA GLU A 84 -28.41 37.08 -4.30
C GLU A 84 -29.39 36.07 -4.92
N GLU A 85 -29.35 34.87 -4.33
CA GLU A 85 -30.11 33.61 -4.47
C GLU A 85 -31.66 33.70 -4.33
N PRO A 86 -32.50 32.64 -4.54
CA PRO A 86 -32.48 31.38 -3.75
C PRO A 86 -32.79 30.03 -4.49
N ALA A 87 -32.17 28.97 -3.96
CA ALA A 87 -32.53 27.54 -3.80
C ALA A 87 -33.54 26.82 -4.73
N ASP A 88 -33.16 25.62 -5.19
CA ASP A 88 -34.01 24.43 -5.04
C ASP A 88 -33.19 23.12 -4.97
N GLY A 89 -33.58 22.24 -4.07
CA GLY A 89 -32.73 21.18 -3.51
C GLY A 89 -32.51 19.94 -4.37
N ALA A 90 -31.27 19.46 -4.35
CA ALA A 90 -30.94 18.05 -4.46
C ALA A 90 -29.82 17.75 -3.46
N VAL A 91 -30.13 16.94 -2.45
CA VAL A 91 -29.13 16.42 -1.51
C VAL A 91 -28.30 15.39 -2.29
N ASP A 92 -27.07 15.76 -2.64
CA ASP A 92 -26.08 14.87 -3.24
C ASP A 92 -25.52 13.93 -2.15
N PRO A 93 -25.63 12.60 -2.28
CA PRO A 93 -25.08 11.69 -1.29
C PRO A 93 -23.57 11.57 -1.48
N GLY A 94 -22.80 12.23 -0.60
CA GLY A 94 -21.39 11.91 -0.36
C GLY A 94 -20.41 12.75 -1.17
N THR A 95 -20.41 14.06 -0.96
CA THR A 95 -19.27 14.91 -1.36
C THR A 95 -18.10 14.63 -0.43
N THR A 96 -17.25 13.66 -0.79
CA THR A 96 -15.86 13.65 -0.32
C THR A 96 -15.27 14.94 -0.87
N GLU A 97 -15.10 15.97 -0.03
CA GLU A 97 -14.47 17.22 -0.43
C GLU A 97 -13.18 16.87 -1.18
N THR A 98 -13.08 17.35 -2.41
CA THR A 98 -11.87 17.28 -3.24
C THR A 98 -10.66 17.56 -2.37
N PRO A 99 -9.53 16.83 -2.55
CA PRO A 99 -8.33 17.06 -1.77
C PRO A 99 -8.11 18.56 -1.72
N SER A 100 -8.12 19.16 -0.51
CA SER A 100 -7.74 20.55 -0.33
C SER A 100 -6.48 20.77 -1.15
N GLU A 101 -6.40 21.90 -1.86
CA GLU A 101 -5.36 22.20 -2.84
C GLU A 101 -3.98 22.19 -2.16
N VAL A 102 -3.42 20.99 -1.94
CA VAL A 102 -2.14 20.81 -1.27
C VAL A 102 -1.12 21.43 -2.19
N SER A 103 -0.36 22.39 -1.66
CA SER A 103 0.66 23.06 -2.44
C SER A 103 1.58 22.00 -3.08
N PRO A 104 1.97 22.15 -4.35
CA PRO A 104 2.95 21.26 -4.98
C PRO A 104 4.32 21.31 -4.28
N THR A 105 4.54 22.32 -3.41
CA THR A 105 5.74 22.44 -2.57
C THR A 105 5.56 21.90 -1.15
N ALA A 106 4.43 21.27 -0.84
CA ALA A 106 4.14 20.86 0.52
C ALA A 106 5.00 19.65 0.92
N GLU A 107 5.56 19.70 2.13
CA GLU A 107 6.45 18.64 2.62
C GLU A 107 5.65 17.50 3.25
N TYR A 108 5.64 16.37 2.56
CA TYR A 108 5.08 15.11 3.07
C TYR A 108 6.01 14.50 4.12
N THR A 109 5.49 14.22 5.31
CA THR A 109 6.25 13.52 6.37
C THR A 109 5.85 12.06 6.44
N ILE A 110 6.80 11.13 6.56
CA ILE A 110 6.50 9.70 6.65
C ILE A 110 5.67 9.42 7.91
N ALA A 111 4.52 8.76 7.75
CA ALA A 111 3.67 8.33 8.85
C ALA A 111 3.98 6.88 9.28
N TYR A 112 4.15 5.99 8.29
CA TYR A 112 4.64 4.62 8.49
C TYR A 112 5.22 4.09 7.17
N GLU A 113 6.13 3.12 7.26
CA GLU A 113 6.84 2.57 6.11
C GLU A 113 7.02 1.06 6.24
N GLY A 114 6.61 0.31 5.20
CA GLY A 114 6.82 -1.14 5.13
C GLY A 114 5.88 -1.96 6.02
N GLU A 115 4.69 -1.44 6.31
CA GLU A 115 3.72 -2.13 7.14
C GLU A 115 3.05 -3.26 6.36
N HIS A 116 3.15 -4.49 6.86
CA HIS A 116 2.64 -5.67 6.18
C HIS A 116 1.31 -6.11 6.77
N LEU A 117 0.26 -6.14 5.96
CA LEU A 117 -1.07 -6.60 6.34
C LEU A 117 -1.43 -7.89 5.60
N ARG A 118 -1.92 -8.88 6.34
CA ARG A 118 -2.54 -10.09 5.80
C ARG A 118 -4.04 -10.03 6.04
N VAL A 119 -4.80 -9.85 4.96
CA VAL A 119 -6.25 -9.69 4.98
C VAL A 119 -6.88 -10.97 4.46
N ARG A 120 -7.75 -11.60 5.25
CA ARG A 120 -8.45 -12.84 4.88
C ARG A 120 -9.94 -12.55 4.77
N SER A 121 -10.51 -12.52 3.57
CA SER A 121 -11.95 -12.29 3.37
C SER A 121 -12.79 -13.20 4.26
N GLY A 122 -13.95 -12.74 4.75
CA GLY A 122 -14.81 -13.52 5.63
C GLY A 122 -15.60 -14.65 4.94
N GLY A 123 -15.54 -14.76 3.62
CA GLY A 123 -16.28 -15.75 2.83
C GLY A 123 -17.40 -15.09 2.01
N CYS A 124 -18.44 -15.86 1.68
CA CYS A 124 -19.53 -15.44 0.78
C CYS A 124 -20.90 -15.22 1.41
N GLY A 125 -20.96 -14.93 2.71
CA GLY A 125 -22.14 -14.33 3.32
C GLY A 125 -22.23 -12.84 3.04
N ALA A 126 -23.47 -12.34 3.00
CA ALA A 126 -23.73 -10.91 2.89
C ALA A 126 -23.19 -10.20 4.14
N GLY A 127 -22.17 -9.35 3.98
CA GLY A 127 -21.52 -8.61 5.07
C GLY A 127 -20.15 -9.13 5.50
N ASP A 128 -19.63 -10.20 4.87
CA ASP A 128 -18.37 -10.85 5.25
C ASP A 128 -17.11 -10.16 4.68
N ALA A 129 -17.13 -8.84 4.58
CA ALA A 129 -15.96 -8.07 4.18
C ALA A 129 -14.97 -8.00 5.35
N MET A 130 -13.68 -8.18 5.06
CA MET A 130 -12.66 -7.72 6.01
C MET A 130 -12.32 -6.28 5.73
N HIS A 131 -12.23 -5.50 6.80
CA HIS A 131 -12.01 -4.08 6.70
C HIS A 131 -10.56 -3.75 7.01
N ILE A 132 -10.02 -2.74 6.33
CA ILE A 132 -8.68 -2.23 6.57
C ILE A 132 -8.82 -0.77 6.99
N ASP A 133 -8.16 -0.44 8.09
CA ASP A 133 -7.91 0.93 8.53
C ASP A 133 -6.54 1.34 7.97
N LEU A 134 -6.50 2.40 7.19
CA LEU A 134 -5.28 2.98 6.61
C LEU A 134 -4.79 4.17 7.45
N ALA A 135 -5.66 4.80 8.25
CA ALA A 135 -5.23 5.79 9.23
C ALA A 135 -4.34 5.16 10.31
N GLU A 136 -4.62 3.93 10.72
CA GLU A 136 -3.74 3.05 11.49
C GLU A 136 -3.69 1.68 10.82
N PRO A 137 -2.53 1.22 10.29
CA PRO A 137 -2.46 0.04 9.44
C PRO A 137 -2.84 -1.24 10.20
N ARG A 138 -4.12 -1.64 10.14
CA ARG A 138 -4.65 -2.85 10.78
C ARG A 138 -5.86 -3.40 10.05
N VAL A 139 -6.11 -4.69 10.27
CA VAL A 139 -7.33 -5.37 9.80
C VAL A 139 -8.39 -5.33 10.90
N LEU A 140 -9.62 -5.04 10.50
CA LEU A 140 -10.80 -4.96 11.36
C LEU A 140 -11.81 -6.04 10.92
N ASN A 141 -12.29 -6.82 11.90
CA ASN A 141 -13.28 -7.88 11.64
C ASN A 141 -14.71 -7.36 11.47
N THR A 142 -14.97 -6.12 11.90
CA THR A 142 -16.26 -5.44 11.77
C THR A 142 -15.98 -3.94 11.72
N GLY A 143 -16.64 -3.19 10.84
CA GLY A 143 -16.44 -1.75 10.78
C GLY A 143 -17.61 -1.03 10.12
N TYR A 144 -18.24 -0.11 10.86
CA TYR A 144 -19.00 0.97 10.24
C TYR A 144 -17.98 1.90 9.54
N ASN A 145 -18.12 2.02 8.22
CA ASN A 145 -17.28 2.84 7.34
C ASN A 145 -15.80 2.39 7.36
N PRO A 146 -15.44 1.26 6.76
CA PRO A 146 -14.03 0.97 6.50
C PRO A 146 -13.44 1.98 5.51
N GLU A 147 -12.13 2.19 5.55
CA GLU A 147 -11.47 2.87 4.43
C GLU A 147 -11.43 1.93 3.22
N PHE A 148 -10.99 0.68 3.43
CA PHE A 148 -11.01 -0.39 2.42
C PHE A 148 -11.79 -1.62 2.95
N GLY A 149 -12.68 -2.18 2.14
CA GLY A 149 -13.34 -3.47 2.38
C GLY A 149 -12.87 -4.51 1.37
N VAL A 150 -12.39 -5.67 1.84
CA VAL A 150 -11.90 -6.77 1.01
C VAL A 150 -12.94 -7.89 0.96
N PHE A 151 -13.41 -8.21 -0.24
CA PHE A 151 -14.46 -9.18 -0.52
C PHE A 151 -13.90 -10.40 -1.27
N GLY A 152 -14.47 -11.59 -1.03
CA GLY A 152 -13.95 -12.86 -1.54
C GLY A 152 -14.70 -13.48 -2.73
N CYS A 153 -15.85 -12.93 -3.14
CA CYS A 153 -16.90 -13.74 -3.79
C CYS A 153 -17.08 -13.53 -5.29
N ALA A 154 -17.59 -12.37 -5.70
CA ALA A 154 -17.82 -12.10 -7.12
C ALA A 154 -16.49 -11.99 -7.88
N VAL A 155 -15.54 -11.27 -7.27
CA VAL A 155 -14.17 -11.16 -7.76
C VAL A 155 -13.24 -11.40 -6.57
N PRO A 156 -12.28 -12.35 -6.67
CA PRO A 156 -11.39 -12.66 -5.57
C PRO A 156 -10.60 -11.44 -5.08
N GLY A 157 -10.77 -11.11 -3.81
CA GLY A 157 -10.00 -10.04 -3.15
C GLY A 157 -10.44 -8.63 -3.54
N GLN A 158 -11.58 -8.47 -4.22
CA GLN A 158 -12.11 -7.18 -4.62
C GLN A 158 -12.07 -6.20 -3.45
N ILE A 159 -11.53 -5.01 -3.71
CA ILE A 159 -11.41 -3.95 -2.72
C ILE A 159 -12.45 -2.88 -3.03
N ASP A 160 -13.38 -2.68 -2.11
CA ASP A 160 -14.33 -1.58 -2.17
C ASP A 160 -13.86 -0.47 -1.25
N THR A 161 -13.93 0.76 -1.74
CA THR A 161 -13.56 1.96 -0.98
C THR A 161 -14.39 3.15 -1.44
N SER A 162 -14.60 4.11 -0.54
CA SER A 162 -15.13 5.44 -0.84
C SER A 162 -14.03 6.51 -0.87
N LEU A 163 -12.77 6.12 -0.66
CA LEU A 163 -11.65 7.05 -0.67
C LEU A 163 -11.33 7.53 -2.08
N ALA A 164 -10.72 8.72 -2.16
CA ALA A 164 -10.07 9.16 -3.37
C ALA A 164 -8.83 8.28 -3.61
N VAL A 165 -8.84 7.54 -4.72
CA VAL A 165 -7.81 6.55 -5.04
C VAL A 165 -7.31 6.71 -6.47
N ALA A 166 -6.09 6.24 -6.74
CA ALA A 166 -5.58 6.07 -8.10
C ALA A 166 -4.57 4.92 -8.15
N GLN A 167 -4.48 4.26 -9.31
CA GLN A 167 -3.41 3.29 -9.55
C GLN A 167 -2.16 4.03 -10.03
N VAL A 168 -1.02 3.77 -9.39
CA VAL A 168 0.27 4.35 -9.74
C VAL A 168 1.23 3.29 -10.29
N SER A 169 2.33 3.73 -10.91
CA SER A 169 3.32 2.89 -11.60
C SER A 169 4.17 1.99 -10.69
N GLY A 170 3.72 1.72 -9.46
CA GLY A 170 4.37 0.84 -8.50
C GLY A 170 4.87 1.56 -7.24
N PRO A 171 5.67 0.88 -6.40
CA PRO A 171 6.10 1.39 -5.09
C PRO A 171 7.14 2.53 -5.19
N ALA A 172 7.66 2.81 -6.39
CA ALA A 172 8.61 3.90 -6.64
C ALA A 172 7.91 5.25 -6.87
N ALA A 173 6.58 5.29 -6.98
CA ALA A 173 5.84 6.54 -7.10
C ALA A 173 6.06 7.43 -5.87
N THR A 174 5.94 8.75 -6.05
CA THR A 174 6.04 9.72 -4.95
C THR A 174 4.65 10.15 -4.45
N PRO A 175 4.54 10.74 -3.25
CA PRO A 175 3.28 11.32 -2.78
C PRO A 175 2.67 12.33 -3.76
N ASN A 176 3.52 13.16 -4.39
CA ASN A 176 3.10 14.13 -5.40
C ASN A 176 2.54 13.45 -6.65
N ASP A 177 3.20 12.38 -7.14
CA ASP A 177 2.70 11.62 -8.30
C ASP A 177 1.33 11.03 -7.99
N CYS A 178 1.13 10.52 -6.78
CA CYS A 178 -0.15 9.98 -6.36
C CYS A 178 -1.24 11.05 -6.33
N GLN A 179 -0.98 12.18 -5.68
CA GLN A 179 -1.96 13.26 -5.57
C GLN A 179 -2.35 13.78 -6.96
N GLU A 180 -1.37 13.98 -7.84
CA GLU A 180 -1.62 14.42 -9.20
C GLU A 180 -2.38 13.36 -10.00
N THR A 181 -2.09 12.08 -9.81
CA THR A 181 -2.82 10.99 -10.47
C THR A 181 -4.26 10.90 -9.96
N ILE A 182 -4.50 11.06 -8.66
CA ILE A 182 -5.86 11.13 -8.10
C ILE A 182 -6.64 12.29 -8.73
N ARG A 183 -6.00 13.45 -8.90
CA ARG A 183 -6.62 14.65 -9.47
C ARG A 183 -6.94 14.50 -10.96
N THR A 184 -6.03 13.89 -11.73
CA THR A 184 -6.11 13.84 -13.21
C THR A 184 -6.69 12.56 -13.77
N ASN A 185 -6.50 11.43 -13.08
CA ASN A 185 -6.96 10.10 -13.47
C ASN A 185 -7.40 9.29 -12.23
N PRO A 186 -8.50 9.70 -11.58
CA PRO A 186 -9.00 9.01 -10.41
C PRO A 186 -9.34 7.55 -10.73
N GLY A 187 -8.90 6.67 -9.85
CA GLY A 187 -9.28 5.26 -9.84
C GLY A 187 -10.77 5.08 -9.53
N ARG A 188 -11.26 3.87 -9.80
CA ARG A 188 -12.66 3.51 -9.55
C ARG A 188 -12.74 2.37 -8.54
N SER A 189 -13.74 2.46 -7.67
CA SER A 189 -14.20 1.35 -6.83
C SER A 189 -15.34 0.63 -7.57
N PRO A 190 -15.38 -0.71 -7.58
CA PRO A 190 -14.46 -1.62 -6.90
C PRO A 190 -13.12 -1.79 -7.63
N ILE A 191 -12.07 -2.07 -6.87
CA ILE A 191 -10.72 -2.36 -7.39
C ILE A 191 -10.51 -3.87 -7.42
N VAL A 192 -10.10 -4.40 -8.56
CA VAL A 192 -9.70 -5.81 -8.71
C VAL A 192 -8.19 -5.92 -8.46
N PRO A 193 -7.75 -6.53 -7.34
CA PRO A 193 -6.33 -6.58 -7.03
C PRO A 193 -5.55 -7.49 -7.98
N THR A 194 -4.37 -7.03 -8.39
CA THR A 194 -3.40 -7.83 -9.12
C THR A 194 -2.05 -7.75 -8.44
N ARG A 195 -1.26 -8.84 -8.48
CA ARG A 195 0.05 -8.89 -7.85
C ARG A 195 0.97 -7.79 -8.41
N GLY A 196 1.62 -7.05 -7.51
CA GLY A 196 2.49 -5.92 -7.85
C GLY A 196 1.75 -4.61 -8.10
N MET A 197 0.42 -4.62 -8.14
CA MET A 197 -0.38 -3.40 -8.24
C MET A 197 -0.13 -2.54 -7.01
N THR A 198 0.05 -1.24 -7.21
CA THR A 198 0.07 -0.24 -6.14
C THR A 198 -1.07 0.74 -6.38
N VAL A 199 -1.96 0.81 -5.41
CA VAL A 199 -3.03 1.81 -5.34
C VAL A 199 -2.60 2.83 -4.32
N CYS A 200 -2.71 4.09 -4.66
CA CYS A 200 -2.59 5.15 -3.69
C CYS A 200 -3.98 5.67 -3.31
N ALA A 201 -4.14 6.04 -2.04
CA ALA A 201 -5.40 6.46 -1.45
C ALA A 201 -5.17 7.63 -0.50
N ILE A 202 -6.15 8.53 -0.40
CA ILE A 202 -6.18 9.59 0.60
C ILE A 202 -7.19 9.21 1.67
N THR A 203 -6.77 9.15 2.93
CA THR A 203 -7.66 8.84 4.07
C THR A 203 -8.73 9.92 4.23
N ASP A 204 -9.85 9.58 4.86
CA ASP A 204 -10.98 10.49 5.01
C ASP A 204 -10.65 11.72 5.88
N TYR A 205 -10.86 12.93 5.34
CA TYR A 205 -10.53 14.20 6.01
C TYR A 205 -11.39 14.43 7.26
N GLN A 206 -12.70 14.17 7.17
CA GLN A 206 -13.65 14.40 8.26
C GLN A 206 -13.30 13.52 9.47
N ARG A 207 -12.91 12.27 9.22
CA ARG A 207 -12.45 11.33 10.24
C ARG A 207 -11.10 11.68 10.81
N ALA A 208 -10.15 12.10 9.98
CA ALA A 208 -8.86 12.58 10.43
C ALA A 208 -9.05 13.73 11.44
N THR A 209 -9.85 14.73 11.06
CA THR A 209 -10.21 15.87 11.91
C THR A 209 -10.95 15.45 13.17
N ALA A 210 -12.00 14.64 13.06
CA ALA A 210 -12.80 14.18 14.20
C ALA A 210 -11.99 13.35 15.22
N SER A 211 -10.95 12.66 14.77
CA SER A 211 -10.06 11.86 15.62
C SER A 211 -8.80 12.61 16.08
N GLY A 212 -8.62 13.87 15.69
CA GLY A 212 -7.43 14.66 16.01
C GLY A 212 -6.15 14.12 15.39
N ARG A 213 -6.26 13.52 14.20
CA ARG A 213 -5.16 12.87 13.48
C ARG A 213 -4.90 13.57 12.13
N PRO A 214 -3.65 13.58 11.64
CA PRO A 214 -3.38 14.07 10.30
C PRO A 214 -4.03 13.14 9.26
N GLN A 215 -4.55 13.75 8.19
CA GLN A 215 -4.91 13.03 6.98
C GLN A 215 -3.65 12.41 6.37
N LYS A 216 -3.77 11.22 5.79
CA LYS A 216 -2.65 10.48 5.20
C LYS A 216 -2.89 10.22 3.72
N LEU A 217 -1.79 10.26 2.98
CA LEU A 217 -1.67 9.68 1.66
C LEU A 217 -1.01 8.31 1.82
N VAL A 218 -1.67 7.26 1.36
CA VAL A 218 -1.31 5.87 1.64
C VAL A 218 -1.11 5.12 0.34
N PHE A 219 0.02 4.45 0.20
CA PHE A 219 0.31 3.49 -0.84
C PHE A 219 -0.01 2.10 -0.31
N VAL A 220 -0.84 1.37 -1.06
CA VAL A 220 -1.22 0.00 -0.80
C VAL A 220 -0.72 -0.85 -1.96
N THR A 221 0.34 -1.61 -1.73
CA THR A 221 0.92 -2.53 -2.71
C THR A 221 0.41 -3.95 -2.46
N VAL A 222 -0.09 -4.62 -3.49
CA VAL A 222 -0.54 -6.01 -3.43
C VAL A 222 0.66 -6.92 -3.64
N ASP A 223 1.17 -7.53 -2.57
CA ASP A 223 2.34 -8.42 -2.62
C ASP A 223 1.99 -9.78 -3.22
N SER A 224 0.86 -10.33 -2.79
CA SER A 224 0.33 -11.60 -3.27
C SER A 224 -1.15 -11.76 -2.94
N MET A 225 -1.80 -12.65 -3.68
CA MET A 225 -3.15 -13.09 -3.45
C MET A 225 -3.20 -14.62 -3.55
N SER A 226 -3.85 -15.26 -2.59
CA SER A 226 -4.10 -16.70 -2.57
C SER A 226 -5.53 -16.99 -2.14
N THR A 227 -5.98 -18.23 -2.34
CA THR A 227 -7.26 -18.72 -1.84
C THR A 227 -6.99 -19.86 -0.86
N GLU A 228 -7.50 -19.74 0.38
CA GLU A 228 -7.36 -20.69 1.47
C GLU A 228 -8.74 -21.06 2.02
N ASN A 229 -9.16 -22.33 1.89
CA ASN A 229 -10.46 -22.80 2.39
C ASN A 229 -11.61 -21.87 1.97
N GLU A 230 -11.74 -21.60 0.67
CA GLU A 230 -12.75 -20.70 0.07
C GLU A 230 -12.64 -19.22 0.46
N ASN A 231 -11.65 -18.85 1.28
CA ASN A 231 -11.38 -17.46 1.63
C ASN A 231 -10.24 -16.92 0.77
N VAL A 232 -10.35 -15.68 0.32
CA VAL A 232 -9.24 -14.99 -0.33
C VAL A 232 -8.34 -14.39 0.73
N VAL A 233 -7.03 -14.59 0.56
CA VAL A 233 -5.98 -14.00 1.39
C VAL A 233 -5.19 -13.02 0.54
N LEU A 234 -5.28 -11.73 0.88
CA LEU A 234 -4.46 -10.66 0.33
C LEU A 234 -3.31 -10.37 1.30
N ASN A 235 -2.07 -10.39 0.79
CA ASN A 235 -0.93 -9.84 1.50
C ASN A 235 -0.59 -8.49 0.88
N LEU A 236 -0.54 -7.47 1.72
CA LEU A 236 -0.38 -6.08 1.34
C LEU A 236 0.83 -5.48 2.06
N THR A 237 1.53 -4.59 1.36
CA THR A 237 2.54 -3.70 1.95
C THR A 237 2.02 -2.27 1.88
N LEU A 238 2.03 -1.58 3.01
CA LEU A 238 1.53 -0.23 3.15
C LEU A 238 2.68 0.74 3.47
N LYS A 239 2.61 1.92 2.85
CA LYS A 239 3.48 3.06 3.15
C LYS A 239 2.62 4.32 3.16
N ALA A 240 2.84 5.22 4.10
CA ALA A 240 2.04 6.43 4.18
C ALA A 240 2.83 7.65 4.59
N TRP A 241 2.27 8.80 4.21
CA TRP A 241 2.74 10.12 4.58
C TRP A 241 1.60 10.94 5.13
N ASN A 242 1.88 11.76 6.14
CA ASN A 242 0.94 12.78 6.58
C ASN A 242 0.85 13.86 5.51
N ILE A 243 -0.38 14.22 5.15
CA ILE A 243 -0.67 15.33 4.25
C ILE A 243 -0.54 16.62 5.05
N PRO A 244 0.33 17.55 4.61
CA PRO A 244 0.46 18.86 5.27
C PRO A 244 -0.89 19.60 5.27
N GLN A 245 -1.20 20.21 6.41
CA GLN A 245 -2.45 20.95 6.67
C GLN A 245 -2.22 22.44 6.52
#